data_AF-A0A3Q4HYJ8-F1
#
_entry.id   AF-A0A3Q4HYJ8-F1
#
_cell.length_a   1.000
_cell.length_b   1.000
_cell.length_c   1.000
_cell.angle_alpha   90.00
_cell.angle_beta   90.00
_cell.angle_gamma   90.00
#
_symmetry.space_group_name_H-M   'P 1'
#
loop_
_entity.id
_entity.type
_entity.pdbx_description
1 polymer ?
#
loop_
_entity_poly.entity_id
_entity_poly.type
_entity_poly.pdbx_seq_one_letter_code
_entity_poly.pdbx_strand_id
1 'polypeptide(L)'
;MTLQRWTPAFCLLLASVKVVWLRLLLYSDTCRTFGSGVLEPFIGSGFYVRSDCPFTLTRFTHNRVECDITIQRGNSGLLVQVEIIVNKVSTVLQNGIILVEKKSVSLPYDHTYQHIFQYGIYTRLRSSLLPLSVTWHSVPGGIDTLWVRQYTVPGKCAYAALQVI
;
A
#
# COMPACT_ATOMS: atom_id res chain seq x y z
N MET A 1 55.08 21.19 -19.22
CA MET A 1 53.66 21.50 -19.47
C MET A 1 52.83 20.55 -18.63
N THR A 2 52.25 21.06 -17.54
CA THR A 2 51.50 20.30 -16.53
C THR A 2 50.06 20.07 -17.00
N LEU A 3 49.68 18.83 -17.26
CA LEU A 3 48.28 18.48 -17.54
C LEU A 3 47.57 18.20 -16.21
N GLN A 4 46.68 19.10 -15.85
CA GLN A 4 45.97 19.15 -14.58
C GLN A 4 44.91 18.04 -14.50
N ARG A 5 45.15 17.08 -13.61
CA ARG A 5 44.30 15.90 -13.34
C ARG A 5 43.12 16.26 -12.42
N TRP A 6 42.06 16.81 -13.01
CA TRP A 6 40.70 16.84 -12.45
C TRP A 6 39.98 15.58 -12.96
N THR A 7 39.17 14.77 -12.25
CA THR A 7 38.63 14.76 -10.88
C THR A 7 37.87 13.41 -10.77
N PRO A 8 38.10 12.55 -9.76
CA PRO A 8 37.28 11.36 -9.55
C PRO A 8 35.87 11.67 -8.99
N ALA A 9 35.64 12.89 -8.50
CA ALA A 9 34.36 13.30 -7.88
C ALA A 9 33.19 13.44 -8.87
N PHE A 10 33.47 13.77 -10.14
CA PHE A 10 32.41 14.05 -11.12
C PHE A 10 31.67 12.77 -11.59
N CYS A 11 32.35 11.61 -11.60
CA CYS A 11 31.73 10.33 -11.94
C CYS A 11 30.75 9.83 -10.86
N LEU A 12 31.03 10.09 -9.58
CA LEU A 12 30.19 9.67 -8.46
C LEU A 12 28.84 10.43 -8.44
N LEU A 13 28.85 11.70 -8.85
CA LEU A 13 27.65 12.53 -8.94
C LEU A 13 26.71 12.05 -10.07
N LEU A 14 27.24 11.74 -11.25
CA LEU A 14 26.43 11.28 -12.38
C LEU A 14 25.82 9.88 -12.17
N ALA A 15 26.53 8.99 -11.48
CA ALA A 15 26.01 7.68 -11.10
C ALA A 15 24.85 7.80 -10.09
N SER A 16 25.01 8.67 -9.08
CA SER A 16 23.96 8.92 -8.07
C SER A 16 22.70 9.52 -8.68
N VAL A 17 22.87 10.50 -9.59
CA VAL A 17 21.75 11.13 -10.30
C VAL A 17 20.98 10.09 -11.13
N LYS A 18 21.65 9.26 -11.96
CA LYS A 18 20.97 8.23 -12.76
C LYS A 18 20.20 7.20 -11.92
N VAL A 19 20.73 6.79 -10.77
CA VAL A 19 20.06 5.84 -9.87
C VAL A 19 18.82 6.45 -9.22
N VAL A 20 18.88 7.72 -8.83
CA VAL A 20 17.72 8.45 -8.28
C VAL A 20 16.62 8.61 -9.33
N TRP A 21 16.97 9.01 -10.57
CA TRP A 21 16.00 9.14 -11.66
C TRP A 21 15.36 7.79 -12.03
N LEU A 22 16.14 6.70 -12.09
CA LEU A 22 15.61 5.36 -12.40
C LEU A 22 14.67 4.83 -11.31
N ARG A 23 14.96 5.11 -10.03
CA ARG A 23 14.06 4.76 -8.92
C ARG A 23 12.76 5.56 -8.94
N LEU A 24 12.80 6.82 -9.39
CA LEU A 24 11.60 7.64 -9.55
C LEU A 24 10.68 7.14 -10.66
N LEU A 25 11.24 6.55 -11.73
CA LEU A 25 10.46 5.99 -12.85
C LEU A 25 9.72 4.69 -12.50
N LEU A 26 10.17 3.95 -11.48
CA LEU A 26 9.56 2.68 -11.05
C LEU A 26 8.64 2.83 -9.83
N TYR A 27 8.45 4.05 -9.33
CA TYR A 27 7.62 4.33 -8.17
C TYR A 27 6.17 4.60 -8.59
N SER A 28 5.25 3.95 -7.90
CA SER A 28 3.80 4.15 -7.98
C SER A 28 3.29 4.63 -6.63
N ASP A 29 2.35 5.57 -6.62
CA ASP A 29 1.61 5.98 -5.42
C ASP A 29 0.60 4.91 -4.96
N THR A 30 0.46 3.81 -5.71
CA THR A 30 -0.55 2.78 -5.50
C THR A 30 0.06 1.38 -5.49
N CYS A 31 -0.23 0.61 -4.45
CA CYS A 31 -0.01 -0.83 -4.37
C CYS A 31 -1.36 -1.52 -4.56
N ARG A 32 -1.48 -2.49 -5.46
CA ARG A 32 -2.76 -3.15 -5.76
C ARG A 32 -2.64 -4.65 -5.90
N THR A 33 -3.71 -5.34 -5.60
CA THR A 33 -3.89 -6.75 -5.91
C THR A 33 -5.27 -6.97 -6.50
N PHE A 34 -5.36 -7.82 -7.52
CA PHE A 34 -6.60 -8.07 -8.23
C PHE A 34 -6.64 -9.46 -8.84
N GLY A 35 -7.85 -9.90 -9.21
CA GLY A 35 -8.09 -11.23 -9.73
C GLY A 35 -7.62 -12.31 -8.76
N SER A 36 -7.02 -13.38 -9.29
CA SER A 36 -6.66 -14.59 -8.54
C SER A 36 -5.24 -14.60 -7.96
N GLY A 37 -4.53 -13.48 -7.95
CA GLY A 37 -3.16 -13.44 -7.40
C GLY A 37 -2.20 -12.40 -7.97
N VAL A 38 -2.65 -11.49 -8.85
CA VAL A 38 -1.77 -10.43 -9.36
C VAL A 38 -1.50 -9.42 -8.24
N LEU A 39 -0.24 -9.06 -8.06
CA LEU A 39 0.27 -8.08 -7.11
C LEU A 39 1.09 -7.04 -7.85
N GLU A 40 0.78 -5.77 -7.65
CA GLU A 40 1.56 -4.65 -8.13
C GLU A 40 2.03 -3.82 -6.94
N PRO A 41 3.34 -3.88 -6.61
CA PRO A 41 3.89 -3.15 -5.48
C PRO A 41 4.01 -1.65 -5.78
N PHE A 42 4.29 -0.86 -4.73
CA PHE A 42 4.64 0.56 -4.88
C PHE A 42 5.93 0.78 -5.68
N ILE A 43 6.85 -0.20 -5.67
CA ILE A 43 8.14 -0.11 -6.35
C ILE A 43 8.39 -1.43 -7.09
N GLY A 44 8.71 -1.35 -8.37
CA GLY A 44 9.04 -2.51 -9.18
C GLY A 44 7.91 -2.92 -10.11
N SER A 45 8.06 -4.10 -10.70
CA SER A 45 7.08 -4.69 -11.60
C SER A 45 6.05 -5.55 -10.85
N GLY A 46 4.86 -5.67 -11.43
CA GLY A 46 3.87 -6.62 -10.93
C GLY A 46 4.32 -8.08 -11.06
N PHE A 47 3.79 -8.92 -10.19
CA PHE A 47 4.07 -10.36 -10.13
C PHE A 47 2.81 -11.14 -9.71
N TYR A 48 2.86 -12.46 -9.82
CA TYR A 48 1.74 -13.34 -9.48
C TYR A 48 2.06 -14.22 -8.27
N VAL A 49 1.16 -14.26 -7.30
CA VAL A 49 1.26 -15.13 -6.11
C VAL A 49 -0.01 -15.94 -5.97
N ARG A 50 0.16 -17.26 -5.96
CA ARG A 50 -0.90 -18.23 -5.67
C ARG A 50 -0.66 -18.84 -4.30
N SER A 51 -1.38 -18.35 -3.29
CA SER A 51 -1.33 -18.86 -1.92
C SER A 51 -2.67 -18.59 -1.23
N ASP A 52 -3.09 -19.52 -0.37
CA ASP A 52 -4.24 -19.41 0.54
C ASP A 52 -3.81 -19.06 1.98
N CYS A 53 -2.50 -19.00 2.24
CA CYS A 53 -1.95 -18.52 3.49
C CYS A 53 -2.12 -17.00 3.61
N PRO A 54 -2.32 -16.47 4.84
CA PRO A 54 -2.28 -15.04 5.07
C PRO A 54 -0.86 -14.49 4.84
N PHE A 55 -0.75 -13.34 4.18
CA PHE A 55 0.51 -12.63 4.00
C PHE A 55 0.34 -11.11 4.03
N THR A 56 1.41 -10.40 4.41
CA THR A 56 1.42 -8.94 4.50
C THR A 56 1.50 -8.34 3.10
N LEU A 57 0.48 -7.57 2.70
CA LEU A 57 0.46 -6.81 1.45
C LEU A 57 1.36 -5.58 1.53
N THR A 58 1.29 -4.84 2.64
CA THR A 58 2.18 -3.72 2.91
C THR A 58 2.25 -3.44 4.40
N ARG A 59 3.43 -3.00 4.85
CA ARG A 59 3.68 -2.55 6.22
C ARG A 59 4.60 -1.35 6.15
N PHE A 60 4.25 -0.28 6.86
CA PHE A 60 5.08 0.90 6.96
C PHE A 60 4.76 1.71 8.22
N THR A 61 5.70 2.57 8.59
CA THR A 61 5.55 3.47 9.74
C THR A 61 5.77 4.90 9.26
N HIS A 62 4.86 5.80 9.61
CA HIS A 62 4.99 7.22 9.30
C HIS A 62 4.68 8.06 10.53
N ASN A 63 5.61 8.95 10.91
CA ASN A 63 5.52 9.77 12.13
C ASN A 63 5.14 8.95 13.39
N ARG A 64 5.75 7.77 13.57
CA ARG A 64 5.50 6.79 14.66
C ARG A 64 4.10 6.15 14.64
N VAL A 65 3.31 6.36 13.60
CA VAL A 65 2.06 5.67 13.37
C VAL A 65 2.32 4.50 12.43
N GLU A 66 2.00 3.30 12.89
CA GLU A 66 2.16 2.06 12.12
C GLU A 66 0.92 1.78 11.28
N CYS A 67 1.16 1.28 10.07
CA CYS A 67 0.17 0.70 9.17
C CYS A 67 0.61 -0.72 8.81
N ASP A 68 -0.30 -1.67 8.96
CA ASP A 68 -0.12 -3.05 8.53
C ASP A 68 -1.38 -3.49 7.78
N ILE A 69 -1.20 -4.03 6.58
CA ILE A 69 -2.28 -4.59 5.78
C ILE A 69 -1.92 -6.02 5.44
N THR A 70 -2.69 -6.95 5.97
CA THR A 70 -2.54 -8.39 5.73
C THR A 70 -3.74 -8.90 4.94
N ILE A 71 -3.48 -9.78 3.96
CA ILE A 71 -4.49 -10.34 3.09
C ILE A 71 -4.44 -11.87 3.12
N GLN A 72 -5.59 -12.50 2.96
CA GLN A 72 -5.71 -13.94 2.79
C GLN A 72 -6.63 -14.25 1.61
N ARG A 73 -6.16 -15.10 0.70
CA ARG A 73 -6.96 -15.62 -0.40
C ARG A 73 -7.58 -16.96 -0.03
N GLY A 74 -8.75 -17.23 -0.60
CA GLY A 74 -9.35 -18.56 -0.55
C GLY A 74 -9.02 -19.38 -1.80
N ASN A 75 -9.55 -20.59 -1.86
CA ASN A 75 -9.35 -21.52 -2.99
C ASN A 75 -9.91 -20.98 -4.32
N SER A 76 -10.87 -20.05 -4.28
CA SER A 76 -11.39 -19.33 -5.45
C SER A 76 -10.38 -18.35 -6.05
N GLY A 77 -9.28 -18.08 -5.35
CA GLY A 77 -8.35 -17.03 -5.68
C GLY A 77 -8.81 -15.64 -5.24
N LEU A 78 -10.04 -15.44 -4.75
CA LEU A 78 -10.50 -14.15 -4.21
C LEU A 78 -9.95 -13.91 -2.79
N LEU A 79 -9.85 -12.65 -2.36
CA LEU A 79 -9.52 -12.36 -0.97
C LEU A 79 -10.74 -12.70 -0.09
N VAL A 80 -10.55 -13.59 0.89
CA VAL A 80 -11.58 -13.99 1.85
C VAL A 80 -11.48 -13.19 3.15
N GLN A 81 -10.27 -12.68 3.45
CA GLN A 81 -10.02 -11.83 4.61
C GLN A 81 -8.99 -10.76 4.26
N VAL A 82 -9.25 -9.53 4.70
CA VAL A 82 -8.29 -8.43 4.68
C VAL A 82 -8.30 -7.79 6.06
N GLU A 83 -7.14 -7.69 6.70
CA GLU A 83 -6.98 -6.98 7.95
C GLU A 83 -6.16 -5.71 7.72
N ILE A 84 -6.74 -4.57 8.10
CA ILE A 84 -6.14 -3.24 7.99
C ILE A 84 -5.96 -2.71 9.40
N ILE A 85 -4.71 -2.57 9.83
CA ILE A 85 -4.36 -2.01 11.14
C ILE A 85 -3.74 -0.64 10.91
N VAL A 86 -4.39 0.40 11.39
CA VAL A 86 -3.85 1.78 11.38
C VAL A 86 -3.89 2.31 12.79
N ASN A 87 -2.72 2.68 13.34
CA ASN A 87 -2.61 3.17 14.71
C ASN A 87 -3.29 2.26 15.75
N LYS A 88 -3.06 0.94 15.64
CA LYS A 88 -3.66 -0.11 16.50
C LYS A 88 -5.17 -0.31 16.35
N VAL A 89 -5.87 0.48 15.54
CA VAL A 89 -7.28 0.24 15.19
C VAL A 89 -7.30 -0.84 14.10
N SER A 90 -7.88 -2.00 14.41
CA SER A 90 -8.05 -3.10 13.45
C SER A 90 -9.40 -3.00 12.74
N THR A 91 -9.34 -3.00 11.41
CA THR A 91 -10.49 -3.11 10.51
C THR A 91 -10.35 -4.39 9.70
N VAL A 92 -11.28 -5.33 9.88
CA VAL A 92 -11.30 -6.62 9.19
C VAL A 92 -12.43 -6.65 8.18
N LEU A 93 -12.11 -7.00 6.94
CA LEU A 93 -13.05 -7.28 5.87
C LEU A 93 -13.16 -8.79 5.72
N GLN A 94 -14.33 -9.36 6.01
CA GLN A 94 -14.55 -10.80 5.94
C GLN A 94 -16.02 -11.10 5.68
N ASN A 95 -16.30 -12.06 4.79
CA ASN A 95 -17.67 -12.51 4.49
C ASN A 95 -18.65 -11.39 4.12
N GLY A 96 -18.16 -10.34 3.43
CA GLY A 96 -18.97 -9.18 3.04
C GLY A 96 -19.31 -8.22 4.18
N ILE A 97 -18.80 -8.46 5.39
CA ILE A 97 -18.99 -7.61 6.57
C ILE A 97 -17.70 -6.82 6.83
N ILE A 98 -17.86 -5.61 7.35
CA ILE A 98 -16.77 -4.76 7.83
C ILE A 98 -16.81 -4.78 9.36
N LEU A 99 -15.74 -5.25 9.98
CA LEU A 99 -15.58 -5.29 11.42
C LEU A 99 -14.54 -4.25 11.82
N VAL A 100 -14.92 -3.25 12.61
CA VAL A 100 -13.98 -2.31 13.23
C VAL A 100 -13.90 -2.63 14.71
N GLU A 101 -12.70 -2.95 15.21
CA GLU A 101 -12.47 -3.36 16.60
C GLU A 101 -13.43 -4.50 17.03
N LYS A 102 -13.61 -5.49 16.15
CA LYS A 102 -14.50 -6.66 16.32
C LYS A 102 -16.00 -6.35 16.31
N LYS A 103 -16.42 -5.12 16.00
CA LYS A 103 -17.83 -4.73 15.88
C LYS A 103 -18.20 -4.55 14.41
N SER A 104 -19.33 -5.13 14.02
CA SER A 104 -19.90 -4.92 12.69
C SER A 104 -20.36 -3.48 12.53
N VAL A 105 -20.05 -2.87 11.39
CA VAL A 105 -20.39 -1.48 11.08
C VAL A 105 -21.16 -1.39 9.76
N SER A 106 -22.08 -0.43 9.68
CA SER A 106 -22.72 -0.01 8.42
C SER A 106 -21.99 1.19 7.83
N LEU A 107 -22.11 1.37 6.52
CA LEU A 107 -21.54 2.52 5.82
C LEU A 107 -22.56 3.67 5.71
N PRO A 108 -22.15 4.94 5.78
CA PRO A 108 -20.79 5.39 6.12
C PRO A 108 -20.47 5.13 7.61
N TYR A 109 -19.19 4.96 7.90
CA TYR A 109 -18.70 4.75 9.26
C TYR A 109 -17.54 5.68 9.57
N ASP A 110 -17.68 6.41 10.68
CA ASP A 110 -16.65 7.28 11.23
C ASP A 110 -16.11 6.71 12.53
N HIS A 111 -14.78 6.71 12.63
CA HIS A 111 -14.02 6.41 13.85
C HIS A 111 -12.90 7.44 13.97
N THR A 112 -12.34 7.57 15.17
CA THR A 112 -11.35 8.60 15.53
C THR A 112 -10.27 8.84 14.47
N TYR A 113 -9.80 7.80 13.78
CA TYR A 113 -8.69 7.89 12.83
C TYR A 113 -9.02 7.42 11.41
N GLN A 114 -10.27 7.04 11.14
CA GLN A 114 -10.65 6.46 9.87
C GLN A 114 -12.09 6.79 9.50
N HIS A 115 -12.30 7.02 8.20
CA HIS A 115 -13.62 7.19 7.59
C HIS A 115 -13.80 6.12 6.53
N ILE A 116 -14.87 5.34 6.63
CA ILE A 116 -15.22 4.27 5.69
C ILE A 116 -16.52 4.63 4.97
N PHE A 117 -16.50 4.64 3.64
CA PHE A 117 -17.61 5.14 2.84
C PHE A 117 -17.69 4.47 1.46
N GLN A 118 -18.85 4.58 0.82
CA GLN A 118 -19.05 4.15 -0.55
C GLN A 118 -18.31 5.08 -1.53
N TYR A 119 -17.56 4.50 -2.46
CA TYR A 119 -16.77 5.18 -3.48
C TYR A 119 -17.09 4.56 -4.85
N GLY A 120 -18.24 4.96 -5.43
CA GLY A 120 -18.76 4.31 -6.65
C GLY A 120 -19.16 2.86 -6.37
N ILE A 121 -18.67 1.92 -7.19
CA ILE A 121 -18.85 0.48 -6.96
C ILE A 121 -17.93 -0.08 -5.86
N TYR A 122 -17.00 0.74 -5.36
CA TYR A 122 -16.01 0.34 -4.36
C TYR A 122 -16.40 0.82 -2.97
N THR A 123 -15.79 0.22 -1.95
CA THR A 123 -15.75 0.81 -0.61
C THR A 123 -14.35 1.32 -0.33
N ARG A 124 -14.25 2.47 0.35
CA ARG A 124 -12.97 3.11 0.68
C ARG A 124 -12.88 3.41 2.17
N LEU A 125 -11.74 3.04 2.76
CA LEU A 125 -11.26 3.50 4.05
C LEU A 125 -10.23 4.61 3.80
N ARG A 126 -10.46 5.78 4.36
CA ARG A 126 -9.51 6.89 4.38
C ARG A 126 -8.98 7.07 5.80
N SER A 127 -7.65 7.09 5.95
CA SER A 127 -7.06 7.45 7.24
C SER A 127 -7.04 8.96 7.41
N SER A 128 -7.35 9.40 8.63
CA SER A 128 -7.20 10.80 9.06
C SER A 128 -5.82 11.07 9.65
N LEU A 129 -5.07 10.02 10.02
CA LEU A 129 -3.72 10.13 10.61
C LEU A 129 -2.59 9.96 9.59
N LEU A 130 -2.78 9.03 8.66
CA LEU A 130 -1.79 8.70 7.66
C LEU A 130 -2.26 9.24 6.31
N PRO A 131 -1.34 9.69 5.44
CA PRO A 131 -1.67 10.04 4.06
C PRO A 131 -1.89 8.75 3.25
N LEU A 132 -2.91 7.96 3.61
CA LEU A 132 -3.24 6.71 2.96
C LEU A 132 -4.74 6.53 2.79
N SER A 133 -5.12 5.75 1.78
CA SER A 133 -6.45 5.20 1.65
C SER A 133 -6.37 3.75 1.16
N VAL A 134 -7.27 2.91 1.67
CA VAL A 134 -7.46 1.53 1.23
C VAL A 134 -8.81 1.44 0.53
N THR A 135 -8.86 0.93 -0.69
CA THR A 135 -10.09 0.81 -1.46
C THR A 135 -10.23 -0.62 -1.96
N TRP A 136 -11.44 -1.16 -1.91
CA TRP A 136 -11.71 -2.53 -2.33
C TRP A 136 -13.03 -2.68 -3.06
N HIS A 137 -13.12 -3.76 -3.84
CA HIS A 137 -14.32 -4.18 -4.57
C HIS A 137 -14.76 -5.56 -4.11
N SER A 138 -15.93 -5.64 -3.48
CA SER A 138 -16.53 -6.90 -3.06
C SER A 138 -17.38 -7.50 -4.19
N VAL A 139 -17.21 -8.80 -4.42
CA VAL A 139 -17.98 -9.62 -5.36
C VAL A 139 -18.56 -10.83 -4.64
N PRO A 140 -19.52 -11.58 -5.22
CA PRO A 140 -19.94 -12.84 -4.63
C PRO A 140 -18.73 -13.76 -4.37
N GLY A 141 -18.56 -14.16 -3.11
CA GLY A 141 -17.47 -15.06 -2.68
C GLY A 141 -16.19 -14.38 -2.17
N GLY A 142 -16.05 -13.05 -2.23
CA GLY A 142 -14.90 -12.36 -1.63
C GLY A 142 -14.63 -10.97 -2.18
N ILE A 143 -13.37 -10.52 -2.09
CA ILE A 143 -12.90 -9.27 -2.68
C ILE A 143 -12.04 -9.62 -3.89
N ASP A 144 -12.44 -9.09 -5.05
CA ASP A 144 -11.70 -9.30 -6.31
C ASP A 144 -10.50 -8.35 -6.40
N THR A 145 -10.69 -7.09 -6.01
CA THR A 145 -9.67 -6.05 -6.16
C THR A 145 -9.51 -5.26 -4.86
N LEU A 146 -8.26 -5.02 -4.45
CA LEU A 146 -7.87 -4.22 -3.30
C LEU A 146 -6.67 -3.34 -3.68
N TRP A 147 -6.69 -2.06 -3.34
CA TRP A 147 -5.51 -1.21 -3.50
C TRP A 147 -5.32 -0.24 -2.34
N VAL A 148 -4.07 0.07 -2.09
CA VAL A 148 -3.58 1.01 -1.11
C VAL A 148 -2.97 2.17 -1.88
N ARG A 149 -3.52 3.37 -1.69
CA ARG A 149 -2.94 4.60 -2.23
C ARG A 149 -2.27 5.36 -1.11
N GLN A 150 -1.00 5.70 -1.29
CA GLN A 150 -0.27 6.64 -0.46
C GLN A 150 -0.32 8.02 -1.12
N TYR A 151 -0.51 9.07 -0.34
CA TYR A 151 -0.42 10.44 -0.81
C TYR A 151 0.94 11.01 -0.42
N THR A 152 1.70 11.50 -1.40
CA THR A 152 2.92 12.26 -1.12
C THR A 152 2.55 13.59 -0.47
N VAL A 153 3.11 13.86 0.72
CA VAL A 153 2.90 15.14 1.41
C VAL A 153 3.83 16.17 0.76
N PRO A 154 3.33 17.33 0.28
CA PRO A 154 4.20 18.37 -0.29
C PRO A 154 5.28 18.77 0.72
N GLY A 155 6.55 18.75 0.32
CA GLY A 155 7.67 19.13 1.19
C GLY A 155 8.33 18.00 2.01
N LYS A 156 7.85 16.75 1.90
CA LYS A 156 8.61 15.57 2.32
C LYS A 156 8.88 14.72 1.08
N CYS A 157 10.14 14.63 0.66
CA CYS A 157 10.56 13.71 -0.40
C CYS A 157 10.06 12.29 -0.07
N ALA A 158 9.97 11.43 -1.08
CA ALA A 158 9.51 10.04 -1.10
C ALA A 158 10.24 9.08 -0.12
N TYR A 159 10.32 9.42 1.17
CA TYR A 159 11.09 8.71 2.20
C TYR A 159 10.42 7.41 2.66
N ALA A 160 9.17 7.15 2.28
CA ALA A 160 8.54 5.85 2.54
C ALA A 160 9.02 4.74 1.57
N ALA A 161 9.74 5.10 0.50
CA ALA A 161 10.30 4.16 -0.47
C ALA A 161 11.69 3.60 -0.08
N LEU A 162 12.18 3.89 1.14
CA LEU A 162 13.57 3.62 1.54
C LEU A 162 13.73 2.67 2.73
N GLN A 163 12.67 1.99 3.16
CA GLN A 163 12.78 0.90 4.13
C GLN A 163 12.14 -0.36 3.55
N VAL A 164 12.87 -1.06 2.68
CA VAL A 164 13.05 -2.53 2.67
C VAL A 164 14.17 -2.82 1.64
N ILE A 165 15.18 -3.56 2.12
CA ILE A 165 16.49 -3.94 1.53
C ILE A 165 17.61 -2.92 1.74
#